data_AF-A0A929IEH2-F1
#
_entry.id   AF-A0A929IEH2-F1
#
_cell.length_a   1.000
_cell.length_b   1.000
_cell.length_c   1.000
_cell.angle_alpha   90.00
_cell.angle_beta   90.00
_cell.angle_gamma   90.00
#
_symmetry.space_group_name_H-M   'P 1'
#
loop_
_entity.id
_entity.type
_entity.pdbx_description
1 polymer ?
#
loop_
_entity_poly.entity_id
_entity_poly.type
_entity_poly.pdbx_seq_one_letter_code
_entity_poly.pdbx_strand_id
1 'polypeptide(L)' 'NEIPIRLTDERWSHITEEHCELAGMRLEVLENIANPFKILEGGDGELLSIREIEKDKFLVVVYRELNNDGFIYLGRL' A
#
# COMPACT_ATOMS: atom_id res chain seq x y z
N ASN A 1 -2.34 15.31 -1.90
CA ASN A 1 -1.93 14.81 -3.23
C ASN A 1 -3.00 13.89 -3.74
N GLU A 2 -3.79 14.33 -4.72
CA GLU A 2 -4.90 13.61 -5.34
C GLU A 2 -4.40 12.69 -6.48
N ILE A 3 -3.25 12.03 -6.30
CA ILE A 3 -2.68 11.18 -7.35
C ILE A 3 -3.42 9.83 -7.29
N PRO A 4 -4.09 9.41 -8.37
CA PRO A 4 -4.80 8.14 -8.39
C PRO A 4 -3.79 6.98 -8.42
N ILE A 5 -3.67 6.25 -7.31
CA ILE A 5 -2.85 5.05 -7.25
C ILE A 5 -3.64 3.90 -7.89
N ARG A 6 -3.21 3.44 -9.07
CA ARG A 6 -3.84 2.34 -9.81
C ARG A 6 -3.18 1.01 -9.47
N LEU A 7 -3.88 0.22 -8.67
CA LEU A 7 -3.55 -1.19 -8.44
C LEU A 7 -4.32 -2.06 -9.45
N THR A 8 -3.70 -2.37 -10.59
CA THR A 8 -4.29 -3.29 -11.57
C THR A 8 -4.32 -4.72 -11.04
N ASP A 9 -5.28 -5.52 -11.49
CA ASP A 9 -5.40 -6.93 -11.11
C ASP A 9 -4.14 -7.74 -11.42
N GLU A 10 -3.45 -7.46 -12.53
CA GLU A 10 -2.19 -8.11 -12.88
C GLU A 10 -1.08 -7.84 -11.85
N ARG A 11 -0.98 -6.59 -11.35
CA ARG A 11 -0.02 -6.24 -10.30
C ARG A 11 -0.41 -6.86 -8.97
N TRP A 12 -1.71 -6.85 -8.64
CA TRP A 12 -2.22 -7.48 -7.44
C TRP A 12 -1.95 -8.98 -7.42
N SER A 13 -2.22 -9.68 -8.54
CA SER A 13 -1.91 -11.10 -8.68
C SER A 13 -0.43 -11.38 -8.40
N HIS A 14 0.48 -10.61 -9.01
CA HIS A 14 1.92 -10.75 -8.79
C HIS A 14 2.30 -10.58 -7.31
N ILE A 15 1.72 -9.56 -6.64
CA ILE A 15 1.93 -9.31 -5.21
C ILE A 15 1.41 -10.48 -4.38
N THR A 16 0.23 -11.00 -4.69
CA THR A 16 -0.38 -12.11 -3.94
C THR A 16 0.25 -13.46 -4.22
N GLU A 17 0.88 -13.64 -5.37
CA GLU A 17 1.67 -14.83 -5.71
C GLU A 17 2.93 -14.91 -4.83
N GLU A 18 3.60 -13.78 -4.60
CA GLU A 18 4.75 -13.69 -3.70
C GLU A 18 4.30 -13.63 -2.22
N HIS A 19 3.14 -13.01 -1.94
CA HIS A 19 2.60 -12.76 -0.60
C HIS A 19 1.12 -13.17 -0.50
N CYS A 20 0.88 -14.48 -0.41
CA CYS A 20 -0.47 -15.04 -0.24
C CYS A 20 -1.24 -14.45 0.97
N GLU A 21 -0.53 -14.00 2.02
CA GLU A 21 -1.13 -13.36 3.20
C GLU A 21 -1.91 -12.09 2.86
N LEU A 22 -1.54 -11.41 1.76
CA LEU A 22 -2.19 -10.19 1.30
C LEU A 22 -3.42 -10.45 0.43
N ALA A 23 -3.61 -11.68 -0.09
CA ALA A 23 -4.69 -11.97 -1.03
C ALA A 23 -6.10 -11.63 -0.48
N GLY A 24 -6.28 -11.73 0.84
CA GLY A 24 -7.52 -11.33 1.52
C GLY A 24 -7.60 -9.83 1.86
N MET A 25 -6.48 -9.11 1.83
CA MET A 25 -6.35 -7.73 2.33
C MET A 25 -6.42 -6.67 1.24
N ARG A 26 -6.83 -7.02 0.01
CA ARG A 26 -6.88 -6.07 -1.14
C ARG A 26 -7.64 -4.80 -0.81
N LEU A 27 -8.81 -4.97 -0.18
CA LEU A 27 -9.67 -3.86 0.20
C LEU A 27 -8.98 -2.99 1.26
N GLU A 28 -8.40 -3.60 2.29
CA GLU A 28 -7.71 -2.91 3.37
C GLU A 28 -6.50 -2.12 2.86
N VAL A 29 -5.75 -2.67 1.92
CA VAL A 29 -4.62 -1.99 1.26
C VAL A 29 -5.12 -0.78 0.47
N LEU A 30 -6.15 -0.95 -0.36
CA LEU A 30 -6.73 0.15 -1.15
C LEU A 30 -7.26 1.25 -0.23
N GLU A 31 -7.95 0.88 0.84
CA GLU A 31 -8.45 1.87 1.77
C GLU A 31 -7.32 2.54 2.57
N ASN A 32 -6.26 1.83 2.97
CA ASN A 32 -5.09 2.40 3.63
C ASN A 32 -4.42 3.46 2.72
N ILE A 33 -4.36 3.20 1.42
CA ILE A 33 -3.86 4.18 0.45
C ILE A 33 -4.82 5.36 0.30
N ALA A 34 -6.13 5.11 0.24
CA ALA A 34 -7.14 6.16 0.03
C ALA A 34 -7.33 7.06 1.26
N ASN A 35 -7.20 6.52 2.46
CA ASN A 35 -7.37 7.25 3.71
C ASN A 35 -6.44 6.70 4.81
N PRO A 36 -5.13 6.97 4.71
CA PRO A 36 -4.15 6.52 5.69
C PRO A 36 -4.34 7.24 7.01
N PHE A 37 -4.08 6.54 8.12
CA PHE A 37 -4.03 7.19 9.43
C PHE A 37 -2.79 8.08 9.54
N LYS A 38 -1.66 7.61 9.00
CA LYS A 38 -0.41 8.36 8.94
C LYS A 38 0.39 7.99 7.71
N ILE A 39 1.00 8.97 7.06
CA ILE A 39 1.94 8.76 5.96
C ILE A 39 3.33 9.14 6.48
N LEU A 40 4.31 8.29 6.25
CA LEU A 40 5.73 8.58 6.48
C LEU A 40 6.47 8.60 5.15
N GLU A 41 7.43 9.50 4.98
CA GLU A 41 8.36 9.45 3.86
C GLU A 41 9.55 8.55 4.23
N GLY A 42 9.83 7.58 3.36
CA GLY A 42 11.04 6.77 3.38
C GLY A 42 12.25 7.54 2.86
N GLY A 43 13.42 6.90 2.91
CA GLY A 43 14.70 7.56 2.58
C GLY A 43 14.89 7.90 1.09
N ASP A 44 14.18 7.22 0.19
CA ASP A 44 14.34 7.35 -1.26
C ASP A 44 13.02 7.75 -1.97
N GLY A 45 12.22 8.62 -1.34
CA GLY A 45 10.95 9.10 -1.90
C GLY A 45 9.82 8.08 -1.91
N GLU A 46 9.95 7.02 -1.10
CA GLU A 46 8.87 6.08 -0.78
C GLU A 46 7.93 6.70 0.24
N LEU A 47 6.66 6.32 0.22
CA LEU A 47 5.63 6.71 1.17
C LEU A 47 5.14 5.46 1.89
N LEU A 48 5.14 5.50 3.21
CA LEU A 48 4.63 4.43 4.07
C LEU A 48 3.31 4.90 4.67
N SER A 49 2.21 4.36 4.13
CA SER A 49 0.88 4.54 4.69
C SER A 49 0.63 3.54 5.80
N ILE A 50 0.42 4.06 7.01
CA ILE A 50 0.09 3.29 8.20
C ILE A 50 -1.40 3.48 8.48
N ARG A 51 -2.10 2.37 8.70
CA ARG A 51 -3.49 2.34 9.15
C ARG A 51 -3.69 1.23 10.15
N GLU A 52 -4.42 1.51 11.22
CA GLU A 52 -4.91 0.50 12.14
C GLU A 52 -6.12 -0.21 11.51
N ILE A 53 -6.02 -1.53 11.30
CA ILE A 53 -7.10 -2.34 10.73
C ILE A 53 -7.90 -3.08 11.82
N GLU A 54 -7.22 -3.43 12.91
CA GLU A 54 -7.83 -3.98 14.12
C GLU A 54 -7.05 -3.46 15.34
N LYS A 55 -7.64 -3.59 16.52
CA LYS A 55 -7.00 -3.21 17.78
C LYS A 55 -5.65 -3.94 17.91
N ASP A 56 -4.56 -3.17 17.99
CA ASP A 56 -3.17 -3.65 18.04
C ASP A 56 -2.62 -4.24 16.71
N LYS A 57 -3.36 -4.13 15.59
CA LYS A 57 -2.88 -4.50 14.25
C LYS A 57 -2.79 -3.29 13.33
N PHE A 58 -1.57 -3.01 12.89
CA PHE A 58 -1.28 -1.96 11.94
C PHE A 58 -0.92 -2.55 10.58
N LEU A 59 -1.62 -2.11 9.55
CA LEU A 59 -1.26 -2.34 8.17
C LEU A 59 -0.35 -1.20 7.71
N VAL A 60 0.86 -1.57 7.26
CA VAL A 60 1.80 -0.64 6.65
C VAL A 60 1.89 -0.97 5.16
N VAL A 61 1.57 0.01 4.32
CA VAL A 61 1.64 -0.11 2.86
C VAL A 61 2.68 0.88 2.37
N VAL A 62 3.74 0.37 1.74
CA VAL A 62 4.74 1.22 1.11
C VAL A 62 4.35 1.44 -0.36
N TYR A 63 4.42 2.67 -0.82
CA TYR A 63 4.10 3.03 -2.20
C TYR A 63 4.93 4.23 -2.63
N ARG A 64 5.13 4.41 -3.93
CA ARG A 64 5.89 5.52 -4.49
C ARG A 64 5.02 6.20 -5.54
N GLU A 65 4.83 7.50 -5.42
CA GLU A 65 4.10 8.31 -6.41
C GLU A 65 5.10 8.90 -7.43
N LEU A 66 5.06 8.45 -8.68
CA LEU A 66 5.97 8.91 -9.74
C LEU A 66 5.17 9.65 -10.82
N ASN A 67 5.08 10.99 -10.71
CA ASN A 67 4.64 11.98 -11.72
C ASN A 67 3.34 11.76 -12.52
N ASN A 68 2.63 10.64 -12.31
CA ASN A 68 1.27 10.30 -12.72
C ASN A 68 0.93 8.82 -12.41
N ASP A 69 1.94 8.00 -12.08
CA ASP A 69 1.80 6.58 -11.80
C ASP A 69 2.25 6.28 -10.37
N GLY A 70 1.32 5.78 -9.55
CA GLY A 70 1.63 5.22 -8.24
C GLY A 70 2.04 3.75 -8.36
N PHE A 71 3.17 3.39 -7.76
CA PHE A 71 3.61 2.00 -7.62
C PHE A 71 3.50 1.59 -6.17
N ILE A 72 2.85 0.46 -5.90
CA ILE A 72 2.71 -0.09 -4.55
C ILE A 72 3.78 -1.16 -4.37
N TYR A 73 4.59 -1.02 -3.33
CA TYR A 73 5.60 -1.98 -2.92
C TYR A 73 5.22 -2.51 -1.55
N LEU A 74 4.82 -3.78 -1.45
CA LEU A 74 4.54 -4.38 -0.15
C LEU A 74 5.80 -5.09 0.34
N GLY A 75 6.46 -4.48 1.32
CA GLY A 75 7.60 -5.08 2.02
C GLY A 75 7.23 -5.35 3.48
N ARG A 76 7.63 -6.52 4.00
CA ARG A 76 7.62 -6.78 5.44
C ARG A 76 8.63 -5.85 6.12
N LEU A 77 8.18 -5.08 7.11
CA LEU A 77 9.02 -4.47 8.14
C LEU A 77 9.33 -5.48 9.24
#